data_AF-A0A1Y3NLU3-F1
#
_entry.id   AF-A0A1Y3NLU3-F1
#
_cell.length_a   1.000
_cell.length_b   1.000
_cell.length_c   1.000
_cell.angle_alpha   90.00
_cell.angle_beta   90.00
_cell.angle_gamma   90.00
#
_symmetry.space_group_name_H-M   'P 1'
#
loop_
_entity.id
_entity.type
_entity.pdbx_description
1 polymer ?
#
loop_
_entity_poly.entity_id
_entity_poly.type
_entity_poly.pdbx_seq_one_letter_code
_entity_poly.pdbx_strand_id
1 'polypeptide(L)'
;MVNLFYKLLNIILFVSLVLAKRKKKDDCNTIKTYLEEVLELDSADIINECTINSYGSVTNLNIYDYYNSLNEEDIIKLINYKRIKYLEIEKCEFDEKHINLLKKHRRLNTLYLDSNNDHKIGKDTLSGFKNLKKIILDNISISQDNIDEIGTLPKLSNVKLNFSNVTDSIDFKAIKENRRITTLEILHINAGVLNENFFEGFKYIKRFVLAWMDLTQDNINDIANLIRLREITFFECKNFDKIDLGPLRKFKYLTVFKVIGREYEPTPIMEIPEVVYSFNRLKKLKSHF
;
A
#
# COMPACT_ATOMS: atom_id res chain seq x y z
N MET A 1 63.38 20.10 12.71
CA MET A 1 62.00 20.64 12.79
C MET A 1 61.34 20.87 11.43
N VAL A 2 62.03 21.43 10.44
CA VAL A 2 61.46 21.74 9.10
C VAL A 2 60.90 20.51 8.35
N ASN A 3 61.56 19.35 8.45
CA ASN A 3 61.17 18.14 7.71
C ASN A 3 59.90 17.44 8.26
N LEU A 4 59.55 17.68 9.53
CA LEU A 4 58.33 17.15 10.15
C LEU A 4 57.11 17.99 9.75
N PHE A 5 57.30 19.30 9.61
CA PHE A 5 56.27 20.25 9.17
C PHE A 5 55.83 19.98 7.72
N TYR A 6 56.77 19.71 6.81
CA TYR A 6 56.45 19.36 5.41
C TYR A 6 55.67 18.04 5.29
N LYS A 7 55.97 17.04 6.12
CA LYS A 7 55.20 15.78 6.16
C LYS A 7 53.78 15.98 6.71
N LEU A 8 53.63 16.77 7.77
CA LEU A 8 52.31 17.11 8.35
C LEU A 8 51.46 17.94 7.38
N LEU A 9 52.06 18.92 6.70
CA LEU A 9 51.37 19.76 5.72
C LEU A 9 50.90 18.93 4.50
N ASN A 10 51.72 18.00 4.02
CA ASN A 10 51.34 17.07 2.94
C ASN A 10 50.23 16.09 3.34
N ILE A 11 50.22 15.59 4.57
CA ILE A 11 49.13 14.72 5.07
C ILE A 11 47.83 15.50 5.20
N ILE A 12 47.86 16.74 5.70
CA ILE A 12 46.67 17.60 5.82
C ILE A 12 46.14 18.00 4.43
N LEU A 13 47.03 18.32 3.48
CA LEU A 13 46.66 18.56 2.08
C LEU A 13 46.06 17.30 1.42
N PHE A 14 46.63 16.11 1.64
CA PHE A 14 46.06 14.86 1.15
C PHE A 14 44.70 14.54 1.78
N VAL A 15 44.54 14.71 3.10
CA VAL A 15 43.26 14.50 3.80
C VAL A 15 42.21 15.50 3.32
N SER A 16 42.58 16.77 3.15
CA SER A 16 41.67 17.80 2.62
C SER A 16 41.33 17.59 1.13
N LEU A 17 42.24 17.09 0.28
CA LEU A 17 41.96 16.70 -1.11
C LEU A 17 41.10 15.44 -1.22
N VAL A 18 41.30 14.45 -0.34
CA VAL A 18 40.45 13.26 -0.23
C VAL A 18 39.04 13.63 0.28
N LEU A 19 38.93 14.66 1.12
CA LEU A 19 37.66 15.23 1.57
C LEU A 19 37.03 16.18 0.53
N ALA A 20 37.83 16.84 -0.32
CA ALA A 20 37.35 17.89 -1.22
C ALA A 20 36.80 17.42 -2.58
N LYS A 21 36.87 16.13 -2.95
CA LYS A 21 36.31 15.67 -4.25
C LYS A 21 35.69 14.27 -4.27
N ARG A 22 35.31 13.68 -3.14
CA ARG A 22 34.37 12.54 -3.19
C ARG A 22 32.96 13.09 -3.41
N LYS A 23 32.49 13.05 -4.66
CA LYS A 23 31.07 13.29 -5.00
C LYS A 23 30.24 12.50 -3.98
N LYS A 24 29.47 13.21 -3.15
CA LYS A 24 28.65 12.59 -2.12
C LYS A 24 27.79 11.53 -2.82
N LYS A 25 27.77 10.31 -2.27
CA LYS A 25 26.93 9.24 -2.80
C LYS A 25 25.52 9.78 -2.99
N ASP A 26 24.92 9.49 -4.13
CA ASP A 26 23.54 9.85 -4.42
C ASP A 26 22.93 8.75 -5.30
N ASP A 27 22.22 7.82 -4.66
CA ASP A 27 21.54 6.73 -5.35
C ASP A 27 20.44 7.25 -6.29
N CYS A 28 19.76 8.36 -5.96
CA CYS A 28 18.71 8.92 -6.83
C CYS A 28 19.32 9.52 -8.10
N ASN A 29 20.41 10.27 -7.98
CA ASN A 29 21.14 10.74 -9.17
C ASN A 29 21.70 9.58 -9.98
N THR A 30 22.09 8.47 -9.33
CA THR A 30 22.60 7.28 -10.01
C THR A 30 21.49 6.57 -10.81
N ILE A 31 20.29 6.45 -10.23
CA ILE A 31 19.10 5.94 -10.91
C ILE A 31 18.75 6.85 -12.11
N LYS A 32 18.71 8.17 -11.88
CA LYS A 32 18.45 9.16 -12.94
C LYS A 32 19.43 9.02 -14.10
N THR A 33 20.73 9.05 -13.81
CA THR A 33 21.79 8.87 -14.81
C THR A 33 21.64 7.53 -15.56
N TYR A 34 21.25 6.45 -14.87
CA TYR A 34 21.00 5.18 -15.55
C TYR A 34 19.85 5.27 -16.56
N LEU A 35 18.72 5.85 -16.16
CA LEU A 35 17.56 5.99 -17.03
C LEU A 35 17.88 6.89 -18.25
N GLU A 36 18.50 8.04 -18.01
CA GLU A 36 18.72 9.06 -19.06
C GLU A 36 19.91 8.74 -19.98
N GLU A 37 21.03 8.28 -19.42
CA GLU A 37 22.27 8.09 -20.19
C GLU A 37 22.45 6.65 -20.70
N VAL A 38 21.80 5.66 -20.08
CA VAL A 38 21.94 4.25 -20.49
C VAL A 38 20.70 3.74 -21.20
N LEU A 39 19.51 4.10 -20.72
CA LEU A 39 18.25 3.67 -21.34
C LEU A 39 17.64 4.71 -22.29
N GLU A 40 18.21 5.93 -22.33
CA GLU A 40 17.69 7.05 -23.13
C GLU A 40 16.21 7.38 -22.82
N LEU A 41 15.80 7.17 -21.56
CA LEU A 41 14.45 7.45 -21.05
C LEU A 41 14.44 8.75 -20.22
N ASP A 42 13.34 9.50 -20.29
CA ASP A 42 13.12 10.60 -19.35
C ASP A 42 12.90 10.04 -17.94
N SER A 43 13.81 10.34 -17.03
CA SER A 43 13.71 9.87 -15.65
C SER A 43 12.46 10.39 -14.93
N ALA A 44 11.90 11.52 -15.35
CA ALA A 44 10.68 12.09 -14.78
C ALA A 44 9.43 11.27 -15.14
N ASP A 45 9.44 10.58 -16.29
CA ASP A 45 8.35 9.69 -16.69
C ASP A 45 8.40 8.35 -15.95
N ILE A 46 9.58 7.95 -15.47
CA ILE A 46 9.79 6.66 -14.82
C ILE A 46 9.79 6.76 -13.28
N ILE A 47 10.23 7.88 -12.71
CA ILE A 47 10.45 8.03 -11.26
C ILE A 47 9.59 9.16 -10.69
N ASN A 48 8.45 8.81 -10.11
CA ASN A 48 7.54 9.76 -9.45
C ASN A 48 8.10 10.28 -8.12
N GLU A 49 8.85 9.44 -7.38
CA GLU A 49 9.49 9.82 -6.12
C GLU A 49 10.81 9.07 -5.94
N CYS A 50 11.88 9.80 -5.61
CA CYS A 50 13.12 9.21 -5.12
C CYS A 50 13.68 10.04 -3.96
N THR A 51 13.81 9.43 -2.79
CA THR A 51 14.38 10.09 -1.61
C THR A 51 15.57 9.33 -1.04
N ILE A 52 16.64 10.06 -0.70
CA ILE A 52 17.85 9.53 -0.07
C ILE A 52 17.91 9.86 1.42
N ASN A 53 18.59 9.02 2.19
CA ASN A 53 18.98 9.37 3.56
C ASN A 53 20.27 10.24 3.60
N SER A 54 20.72 10.59 4.81
CA SER A 54 21.93 11.41 5.03
C SER A 54 23.22 10.82 4.43
N TYR A 55 23.26 9.50 4.20
CA TYR A 55 24.38 8.79 3.56
C TYR A 55 24.21 8.66 2.04
N GLY A 56 23.23 9.32 1.44
CA GLY A 56 23.03 9.29 0.00
C GLY A 56 22.40 8.02 -0.54
N SER A 57 21.83 7.17 0.33
CA SER A 57 21.19 5.93 -0.13
C SER A 57 19.69 6.05 -0.19
N VAL A 58 19.10 5.54 -1.28
CA VAL A 58 17.66 5.59 -1.51
C VAL A 58 16.89 4.87 -0.41
N THR A 59 15.83 5.52 0.07
CA THR A 59 14.93 5.02 1.12
C THR A 59 13.48 4.95 0.66
N ASN A 60 13.04 5.85 -0.23
CA ASN A 60 11.76 5.73 -0.91
C ASN A 60 12.01 5.78 -2.41
N LEU A 61 11.33 4.91 -3.13
CA LEU A 61 11.36 4.85 -4.59
C LEU A 61 9.96 4.54 -5.08
N ASN A 62 9.42 5.39 -5.94
CA ASN A 62 8.22 5.15 -6.74
C ASN A 62 8.65 5.08 -8.20
N ILE A 63 8.45 3.90 -8.79
CA ILE A 63 8.71 3.59 -10.19
C ILE A 63 7.37 3.51 -10.90
N TYR A 64 7.21 4.20 -12.01
CA TYR A 64 6.03 4.19 -12.86
C TYR A 64 6.46 3.84 -14.29
N ASP A 65 5.90 2.80 -14.90
CA ASP A 65 6.29 2.40 -16.25
C ASP A 65 5.08 2.11 -17.14
N TYR A 66 4.29 3.15 -17.42
CA TYR A 66 3.07 3.01 -18.22
C TYR A 66 3.30 2.44 -19.62
N TYR A 67 4.42 2.79 -20.24
CA TYR A 67 4.75 2.40 -21.61
C TYR A 67 5.54 1.08 -21.69
N ASN A 68 5.75 0.38 -20.57
CA ASN A 68 6.57 -0.84 -20.47
C ASN A 68 7.96 -0.65 -21.10
N SER A 69 8.61 0.45 -20.75
CA SER A 69 9.94 0.83 -21.24
C SER A 69 11.07 0.12 -20.49
N LEU A 70 10.79 -0.43 -19.30
CA LEU A 70 11.76 -1.15 -18.47
C LEU A 70 11.64 -2.67 -18.69
N ASN A 71 12.77 -3.35 -18.88
CA ASN A 71 12.82 -4.81 -18.87
C ASN A 71 13.06 -5.37 -17.45
N GLU A 72 13.07 -6.71 -17.32
CA GLU A 72 13.35 -7.40 -16.04
C GLU A 72 14.65 -6.94 -15.38
N GLU A 73 15.74 -6.79 -16.13
CA GLU A 73 17.04 -6.39 -15.58
C GLU A 73 17.03 -4.95 -15.06
N ASP A 74 16.31 -4.06 -15.76
CA ASP A 74 16.13 -2.67 -15.36
C ASP A 74 15.41 -2.58 -14.03
N ILE A 75 14.27 -3.26 -13.90
CA ILE A 75 13.49 -3.28 -12.66
C ILE A 75 14.33 -3.88 -11.53
N ILE A 76 15.02 -5.00 -11.78
CA ILE A 76 15.95 -5.60 -10.81
C ILE A 76 16.97 -4.57 -10.35
N LYS A 77 17.57 -3.80 -11.26
CA LYS A 77 18.57 -2.77 -10.93
C LYS A 77 17.97 -1.65 -10.07
N LEU A 78 16.77 -1.20 -10.39
CA LEU A 78 16.07 -0.15 -9.63
C LEU A 78 15.65 -0.61 -8.23
N ILE A 79 15.27 -1.87 -8.05
CA ILE A 79 14.79 -2.37 -6.75
C ILE A 79 15.90 -2.92 -5.84
N ASN A 80 17.12 -3.16 -6.35
CA ASN A 80 18.18 -3.85 -5.58
C ASN A 80 18.80 -3.02 -4.44
N TYR A 81 18.44 -1.73 -4.29
CA TYR A 81 18.97 -0.86 -3.25
C TYR A 81 18.49 -1.27 -1.85
N LYS A 82 19.41 -1.83 -1.04
CA LYS A 82 19.10 -2.49 0.24
C LYS A 82 18.58 -1.59 1.37
N ARG A 83 18.59 -0.27 1.18
CA ARG A 83 18.12 0.70 2.18
C ARG A 83 16.70 1.21 1.93
N ILE A 84 16.06 0.78 0.84
CA ILE A 84 14.66 1.04 0.56
C ILE A 84 13.78 0.59 1.74
N LYS A 85 12.90 1.49 2.14
CA LYS A 85 11.88 1.36 3.19
C LYS A 85 10.47 1.37 2.59
N TYR A 86 10.26 2.22 1.60
CA TYR A 86 9.04 2.36 0.82
C TYR A 86 9.37 2.07 -0.64
N LEU A 87 8.70 1.10 -1.23
CA LEU A 87 8.79 0.81 -2.65
C LEU A 87 7.40 0.80 -3.26
N GLU A 88 7.26 1.53 -4.33
CA GLU A 88 6.07 1.55 -5.18
C GLU A 88 6.51 1.23 -6.60
N ILE A 89 5.87 0.23 -7.19
CA ILE A 89 6.08 -0.22 -8.56
C ILE A 89 4.71 -0.15 -9.21
N GLU A 90 4.52 0.85 -10.06
CA GLU A 90 3.26 1.16 -10.70
C GLU A 90 3.38 0.93 -12.20
N LYS A 91 2.40 0.20 -12.75
CA LYS A 91 2.29 -0.07 -14.19
C LYS A 91 3.45 -0.85 -14.80
N CYS A 92 4.45 -1.26 -14.03
CA CYS A 92 5.52 -2.14 -14.48
C CYS A 92 5.07 -3.61 -14.57
N GLU A 93 5.72 -4.35 -15.46
CA GLU A 93 5.69 -5.82 -15.43
C GLU A 93 6.64 -6.33 -14.34
N PHE A 94 6.10 -7.02 -13.33
CA PHE A 94 6.90 -7.68 -12.29
C PHE A 94 6.51 -9.15 -12.18
N ASP A 95 7.41 -9.95 -11.63
CA ASP A 95 7.24 -11.41 -11.49
C ASP A 95 7.78 -11.91 -10.15
N GLU A 96 7.81 -13.23 -9.97
CA GLU A 96 8.32 -13.86 -8.75
C GLU A 96 9.80 -13.53 -8.47
N LYS A 97 10.65 -13.33 -9.49
CA LYS A 97 12.07 -12.99 -9.30
C LYS A 97 12.22 -11.62 -8.66
N HIS A 98 11.48 -10.64 -9.16
CA HIS A 98 11.45 -9.29 -8.60
C HIS A 98 11.04 -9.32 -7.13
N ILE A 99 9.92 -9.97 -6.81
CA ILE A 99 9.41 -10.04 -5.44
C ILE A 99 10.36 -10.83 -4.51
N ASN A 100 10.97 -11.91 -4.99
CA ASN A 100 11.95 -12.69 -4.23
C ASN A 100 13.20 -11.89 -3.86
N LEU A 101 13.62 -10.94 -4.70
CA LEU A 101 14.68 -9.99 -4.33
C LEU A 101 14.23 -9.08 -3.17
N LEU A 102 13.00 -8.56 -3.24
CA LEU A 102 12.44 -7.67 -2.21
C LEU A 102 12.34 -8.33 -0.83
N LYS A 103 12.09 -9.64 -0.75
CA LYS A 103 12.10 -10.41 0.51
C LYS A 103 13.44 -10.29 1.27
N LYS A 104 14.54 -10.04 0.56
CA LYS A 104 15.88 -9.86 1.15
C LYS A 104 16.09 -8.44 1.72
N HIS A 105 15.20 -7.49 1.43
CA HIS A 105 15.29 -6.10 1.90
C HIS A 105 14.86 -5.99 3.37
N ARG A 106 15.85 -6.01 4.28
CA ARG A 106 15.62 -5.97 5.73
C ARG A 106 14.96 -4.67 6.23
N ARG A 107 14.90 -3.62 5.39
CA ARG A 107 14.33 -2.31 5.74
C ARG A 107 12.98 -2.04 5.09
N LEU A 108 12.57 -2.84 4.10
CA LEU A 108 11.30 -2.67 3.41
C LEU A 108 10.15 -2.85 4.40
N ASN A 109 9.35 -1.80 4.54
CA ASN A 109 8.20 -1.76 5.45
C ASN A 109 6.89 -1.45 4.73
N THR A 110 6.96 -0.83 3.55
CA THR A 110 5.81 -0.55 2.69
C THR A 110 6.14 -1.01 1.29
N LEU A 111 5.26 -1.83 0.73
CA LEU A 111 5.31 -2.30 -0.64
C LEU A 111 3.97 -1.97 -1.30
N TYR A 112 4.03 -1.25 -2.41
CA TYR A 112 2.91 -1.01 -3.31
C TYR A 112 3.28 -1.61 -4.66
N LEU A 113 2.46 -2.56 -5.12
CA LEU A 113 2.46 -3.06 -6.48
C LEU A 113 1.15 -2.66 -7.18
N ASP A 114 1.26 -2.07 -8.37
CA ASP A 114 0.15 -1.84 -9.31
C ASP A 114 0.51 -2.39 -10.69
N SER A 115 -0.47 -2.94 -11.40
CA SER A 115 -0.30 -3.53 -12.73
C SER A 115 -1.19 -2.85 -13.78
N ASN A 116 -0.80 -2.97 -15.05
CA ASN A 116 -1.57 -2.49 -16.20
C ASN A 116 -2.62 -3.49 -16.70
N ASN A 117 -2.43 -4.80 -16.51
CA ASN A 117 -3.14 -5.84 -17.28
C ASN A 117 -3.59 -7.03 -16.41
N ASP A 118 -4.24 -6.78 -15.28
CA ASP A 118 -4.75 -7.84 -14.39
C ASP A 118 -3.69 -8.89 -14.00
N HIS A 119 -2.43 -8.46 -13.85
CA HIS A 119 -1.30 -9.33 -13.57
C HIS A 119 -1.61 -10.27 -12.41
N LYS A 120 -1.38 -11.57 -12.62
CA LYS A 120 -1.61 -12.59 -11.62
C LYS A 120 -0.32 -12.93 -10.89
N ILE A 121 -0.34 -12.76 -9.58
CA ILE A 121 0.77 -13.17 -8.72
C ILE A 121 0.67 -14.67 -8.42
N GLY A 122 1.79 -15.39 -8.55
CA GLY A 122 1.91 -16.80 -8.22
C GLY A 122 1.85 -17.09 -6.71
N LYS A 123 1.65 -18.37 -6.36
CA LYS A 123 1.75 -18.85 -4.98
C LYS A 123 3.16 -18.64 -4.41
N ASP A 124 3.27 -18.51 -3.10
CA ASP A 124 4.48 -18.28 -2.32
C ASP A 124 5.20 -16.94 -2.60
N THR A 125 4.59 -16.07 -3.42
CA THR A 125 5.18 -14.79 -3.81
C THR A 125 5.11 -13.75 -2.70
N LEU A 126 4.02 -13.70 -1.93
CA LEU A 126 3.80 -12.71 -0.87
C LEU A 126 4.26 -13.17 0.51
N SER A 127 4.66 -14.44 0.65
CA SER A 127 5.24 -14.98 1.88
C SER A 127 6.67 -14.47 2.15
N GLY A 128 7.17 -14.66 3.38
CA GLY A 128 8.59 -14.48 3.71
C GLY A 128 9.06 -13.04 3.96
N PHE A 129 8.22 -12.03 3.79
CA PHE A 129 8.55 -10.65 4.16
C PHE A 129 8.66 -10.46 5.69
N LYS A 130 9.89 -10.28 6.19
CA LYS A 130 10.16 -10.24 7.64
C LYS A 130 9.81 -8.91 8.32
N ASN A 131 9.72 -7.82 7.56
CA ASN A 131 9.60 -6.46 8.11
C ASN A 131 8.46 -5.63 7.50
N LEU A 132 7.70 -6.19 6.56
CA LEU A 132 6.62 -5.49 5.90
C LEU A 132 5.51 -5.15 6.91
N LYS A 133 5.10 -3.89 6.91
CA LYS A 133 4.04 -3.34 7.78
C LYS A 133 2.81 -2.96 6.97
N LYS A 134 3.01 -2.53 5.72
CA LYS A 134 1.96 -2.16 4.79
C LYS A 134 2.18 -2.85 3.44
N ILE A 135 1.12 -3.46 2.92
CA ILE A 135 1.06 -3.93 1.54
C ILE A 135 -0.14 -3.27 0.85
N ILE A 136 0.10 -2.79 -0.37
CA ILE A 136 -0.92 -2.32 -1.30
C ILE A 136 -0.77 -3.16 -2.57
N LEU A 137 -1.84 -3.84 -2.96
CA LEU A 137 -1.95 -4.53 -4.23
C LEU A 137 -3.07 -3.85 -5.00
N ASP A 138 -2.74 -3.27 -6.14
CA ASP A 138 -3.67 -2.52 -6.98
C ASP A 138 -3.69 -3.12 -8.40
N ASN A 139 -4.89 -3.29 -8.98
CA ASN A 139 -5.10 -3.94 -10.28
C ASN A 139 -4.30 -5.25 -10.49
N ILE A 140 -4.19 -6.05 -9.42
CA ILE A 140 -3.50 -7.35 -9.41
C ILE A 140 -4.53 -8.44 -9.13
N SER A 141 -4.47 -9.50 -9.93
CA SER A 141 -5.24 -10.72 -9.67
C SER A 141 -4.56 -11.53 -8.58
N ILE A 142 -5.23 -11.66 -7.43
CA ILE A 142 -4.76 -12.44 -6.27
C ILE A 142 -5.61 -13.69 -6.07
N SER A 143 -4.97 -14.76 -5.63
CA SER A 143 -5.60 -16.05 -5.29
C SER A 143 -5.81 -16.22 -3.78
N GLN A 144 -6.51 -17.29 -3.39
CA GLN A 144 -6.64 -17.66 -1.97
C GLN A 144 -5.28 -17.88 -1.29
N ASP A 145 -4.33 -18.54 -1.98
CA ASP A 145 -2.97 -18.73 -1.46
C ASP A 145 -2.32 -17.39 -1.09
N ASN A 146 -2.49 -16.36 -1.93
CA ASN A 146 -1.93 -15.04 -1.67
C ASN A 146 -2.55 -14.37 -0.43
N ILE A 147 -3.84 -14.55 -0.19
CA ILE A 147 -4.52 -14.04 1.02
C ILE A 147 -4.00 -14.76 2.27
N ASP A 148 -3.84 -16.08 2.19
CA ASP A 148 -3.30 -16.88 3.29
C ASP A 148 -1.86 -16.45 3.62
N GLU A 149 -1.03 -16.24 2.60
CA GLU A 149 0.34 -15.73 2.73
C GLU A 149 0.40 -14.36 3.42
N ILE A 150 -0.44 -13.41 2.99
CA ILE A 150 -0.57 -12.07 3.62
C ILE A 150 -0.88 -12.23 5.12
N GLY A 151 -1.77 -13.15 5.47
CA GLY A 151 -2.14 -13.46 6.84
C GLY A 151 -0.98 -13.98 7.71
N THR A 152 0.07 -14.53 7.12
CA THR A 152 1.25 -15.05 7.86
C THR A 152 2.31 -13.99 8.16
N LEU A 153 2.23 -12.79 7.57
CA LEU A 153 3.31 -11.80 7.65
C LEU A 153 3.46 -11.23 9.08
N PRO A 154 4.64 -11.36 9.72
CA PRO A 154 4.78 -11.23 11.17
C PRO A 154 4.67 -9.79 11.70
N LYS A 155 4.80 -8.79 10.82
CA LYS A 155 4.74 -7.36 11.19
C LYS A 155 3.68 -6.58 10.42
N LEU A 156 2.88 -7.25 9.60
CA LEU A 156 1.89 -6.60 8.75
C LEU A 156 0.74 -6.08 9.61
N SER A 157 0.39 -4.81 9.41
CA SER A 157 -0.70 -4.15 10.13
C SER A 157 -1.70 -3.45 9.21
N ASN A 158 -1.30 -3.20 7.96
CA ASN A 158 -2.05 -2.44 6.98
C ASN A 158 -2.09 -3.20 5.65
N VAL A 159 -3.29 -3.50 5.18
CA VAL A 159 -3.53 -4.19 3.92
C VAL A 159 -4.50 -3.37 3.09
N LYS A 160 -4.12 -3.02 1.86
CA LYS A 160 -5.03 -2.52 0.83
C LYS A 160 -5.04 -3.52 -0.31
N LEU A 161 -6.23 -4.00 -0.65
CA LEU A 161 -6.47 -4.87 -1.79
C LEU A 161 -7.44 -4.14 -2.71
N ASN A 162 -6.95 -3.74 -3.87
CA ASN A 162 -7.79 -3.29 -4.95
C ASN A 162 -7.82 -4.37 -6.03
N PHE A 163 -8.96 -5.04 -6.15
CA PHE A 163 -9.13 -6.19 -7.02
C PHE A 163 -9.28 -5.71 -8.46
N SER A 164 -8.45 -6.23 -9.37
CA SER A 164 -8.69 -6.10 -10.81
C SER A 164 -9.89 -6.95 -11.25
N ASN A 165 -9.94 -8.18 -10.75
CA ASN A 165 -11.03 -9.11 -10.99
C ASN A 165 -11.34 -9.86 -9.70
N VAL A 166 -12.62 -9.92 -9.35
CA VAL A 166 -13.10 -10.59 -8.15
C VAL A 166 -13.52 -11.99 -8.53
N THR A 167 -13.00 -12.99 -7.84
CA THR A 167 -13.70 -14.27 -7.79
C THR A 167 -14.42 -14.31 -6.46
N ASP A 168 -15.72 -14.59 -6.47
CA ASP A 168 -16.59 -14.68 -5.28
C ASP A 168 -16.17 -15.81 -4.31
N SER A 169 -14.95 -16.33 -4.42
CA SER A 169 -14.42 -17.50 -3.70
C SER A 169 -13.33 -17.19 -2.69
N ILE A 170 -12.92 -15.92 -2.53
CA ILE A 170 -11.85 -15.57 -1.58
C ILE A 170 -12.38 -15.58 -0.14
N ASP A 171 -11.79 -16.45 0.69
CA ASP A 171 -11.98 -16.49 2.14
C ASP A 171 -10.88 -15.67 2.84
N PHE A 172 -11.30 -14.65 3.59
CA PHE A 172 -10.40 -13.81 4.38
C PHE A 172 -10.04 -14.37 5.75
N LYS A 173 -10.29 -15.66 6.04
CA LYS A 173 -9.99 -16.30 7.34
C LYS A 173 -8.60 -15.96 7.88
N ALA A 174 -7.56 -16.04 7.05
CA ALA A 174 -6.19 -15.73 7.47
C ALA A 174 -6.03 -14.27 7.95
N ILE A 175 -6.73 -13.31 7.33
CA ILE A 175 -6.77 -11.91 7.78
C ILE A 175 -7.66 -11.75 9.02
N LYS A 176 -8.83 -12.41 9.07
CA LYS A 176 -9.78 -12.39 10.20
C LYS A 176 -9.13 -12.87 11.51
N GLU A 177 -8.28 -13.90 11.44
CA GLU A 177 -7.57 -14.47 12.60
C GLU A 177 -6.28 -13.71 12.96
N ASN A 178 -5.76 -12.88 12.05
CA ASN A 178 -4.53 -12.11 12.27
C ASN A 178 -4.76 -10.92 13.22
N ARG A 179 -4.15 -11.00 14.41
CA ARG A 179 -4.30 -9.97 15.47
C ARG A 179 -3.54 -8.67 15.23
N ARG A 180 -2.67 -8.63 14.21
CA ARG A 180 -1.79 -7.49 13.90
C ARG A 180 -2.36 -6.62 12.79
N ILE A 181 -3.06 -7.21 11.82
CA ILE A 181 -3.78 -6.48 10.79
C ILE A 181 -4.92 -5.71 11.48
N THR A 182 -4.81 -4.39 11.46
CA THR A 182 -5.76 -3.48 12.12
C THR A 182 -6.31 -2.43 11.16
N THR A 183 -5.70 -2.30 9.98
CA THR A 183 -6.20 -1.47 8.88
C THR A 183 -6.38 -2.38 7.67
N LEU A 184 -7.60 -2.41 7.17
CA LEU A 184 -7.97 -3.16 5.98
C LEU A 184 -8.72 -2.23 5.04
N GLU A 185 -8.27 -2.17 3.80
CA GLU A 185 -8.93 -1.49 2.71
C GLU A 185 -9.23 -2.51 1.62
N ILE A 186 -10.50 -2.65 1.28
CA ILE A 186 -10.98 -3.56 0.26
C ILE A 186 -11.72 -2.72 -0.78
N LEU A 187 -11.27 -2.78 -2.03
CA LEU A 187 -11.75 -1.96 -3.12
C LEU A 187 -12.14 -2.85 -4.31
N HIS A 188 -13.17 -2.45 -5.06
CA HIS A 188 -13.63 -3.13 -6.28
C HIS A 188 -14.05 -4.59 -6.08
N ILE A 189 -14.60 -4.95 -4.91
CA ILE A 189 -15.29 -6.24 -4.76
C ILE A 189 -16.75 -6.10 -5.22
N ASN A 190 -17.02 -5.89 -6.53
CA ASN A 190 -18.20 -6.49 -7.16
C ASN A 190 -18.37 -6.32 -8.69
N ALA A 191 -18.71 -7.44 -9.36
CA ALA A 191 -19.57 -7.51 -10.55
C ALA A 191 -20.65 -8.64 -10.43
N GLY A 192 -20.84 -9.21 -9.24
CA GLY A 192 -21.69 -10.36 -8.87
C GLY A 192 -22.36 -10.24 -7.48
N VAL A 193 -22.49 -11.33 -6.71
CA VAL A 193 -23.10 -11.33 -5.36
C VAL A 193 -22.05 -11.75 -4.34
N LEU A 194 -21.74 -10.87 -3.38
CA LEU A 194 -20.87 -11.22 -2.24
C LEU A 194 -21.46 -12.41 -1.49
N ASN A 195 -20.63 -13.38 -1.09
CA ASN A 195 -21.07 -14.48 -0.23
C ASN A 195 -21.72 -13.93 1.07
N GLU A 196 -22.68 -14.68 1.61
CA GLU A 196 -23.20 -14.41 2.95
C GLU A 196 -22.04 -14.39 3.98
N ASN A 197 -22.15 -13.52 4.98
CA ASN A 197 -21.17 -13.40 6.06
C ASN A 197 -19.75 -12.97 5.61
N PHE A 198 -19.62 -12.37 4.42
CA PHE A 198 -18.34 -11.97 3.84
C PHE A 198 -17.49 -11.14 4.82
N PHE A 199 -18.12 -10.15 5.49
CA PHE A 199 -17.44 -9.25 6.43
C PHE A 199 -17.45 -9.76 7.88
N GLU A 200 -18.02 -10.92 8.15
CA GLU A 200 -18.03 -11.49 9.49
C GLU A 200 -16.60 -11.82 9.95
N GLY A 201 -16.29 -11.56 11.22
CA GLY A 201 -15.09 -12.13 11.86
C GLY A 201 -13.81 -11.28 11.78
N PHE A 202 -13.84 -10.08 11.19
CA PHE A 202 -12.72 -9.12 11.21
C PHE A 202 -12.47 -8.46 12.60
N LYS A 203 -12.34 -9.30 13.64
CA LYS A 203 -12.38 -8.95 15.09
C LYS A 203 -11.28 -7.97 15.54
N TYR A 204 -10.21 -7.81 14.77
CA TYR A 204 -9.06 -6.95 15.13
C TYR A 204 -8.99 -5.66 14.33
N ILE A 205 -9.85 -5.48 13.30
CA ILE A 205 -9.85 -4.29 12.46
C ILE A 205 -10.31 -3.07 13.26
N LYS A 206 -9.57 -1.98 13.11
CA LYS A 206 -9.82 -0.66 13.72
C LYS A 206 -10.12 0.39 12.66
N ARG A 207 -9.54 0.26 11.48
CA ARG A 207 -9.83 1.09 10.31
C ARG A 207 -10.24 0.20 9.16
N PHE A 208 -11.46 0.40 8.67
CA PHE A 208 -12.00 -0.34 7.54
C PHE A 208 -12.41 0.63 6.43
N VAL A 209 -11.85 0.46 5.24
CA VAL A 209 -12.28 1.17 4.03
C VAL A 209 -12.86 0.15 3.07
N LEU A 210 -14.07 0.43 2.61
CA LEU A 210 -14.77 -0.30 1.57
C LEU A 210 -14.96 0.67 0.41
N ALA A 211 -14.56 0.29 -0.80
CA ALA A 211 -14.74 1.14 -1.95
C ALA A 211 -15.32 0.41 -3.15
N TRP A 212 -16.18 1.10 -3.90
CA TRP A 212 -16.76 0.62 -5.17
C TRP A 212 -17.44 -0.75 -5.01
N MET A 213 -18.40 -0.81 -4.08
CA MET A 213 -19.15 -2.03 -3.76
C MET A 213 -20.65 -1.76 -3.73
N ASP A 214 -21.42 -2.73 -4.21
CA ASP A 214 -22.86 -2.75 -4.04
C ASP A 214 -23.18 -3.47 -2.72
N LEU A 215 -23.46 -2.70 -1.66
CA LEU A 215 -23.67 -3.25 -0.33
C LEU A 215 -25.07 -3.85 -0.17
N THR A 216 -25.19 -4.92 0.61
CA THR A 216 -26.46 -5.52 1.05
C THR A 216 -26.70 -5.27 2.54
N GLN A 217 -27.93 -5.54 3.01
CA GLN A 217 -28.24 -5.45 4.43
C GLN A 217 -27.39 -6.42 5.28
N ASP A 218 -27.11 -7.61 4.77
CA ASP A 218 -26.27 -8.60 5.46
C ASP A 218 -24.83 -8.11 5.63
N ASN A 219 -24.29 -7.42 4.63
CA ASN A 219 -22.97 -6.78 4.77
C ASN A 219 -22.95 -5.76 5.91
N ILE A 220 -24.01 -4.95 6.06
CA ILE A 220 -24.12 -3.99 7.17
C ILE A 220 -24.27 -4.72 8.52
N ASN A 221 -25.03 -5.82 8.56
CA ASN A 221 -25.20 -6.64 9.76
C ASN A 221 -23.86 -7.27 10.23
N ASP A 222 -23.06 -7.78 9.29
CA ASP A 222 -21.70 -8.28 9.56
C ASP A 222 -20.81 -7.18 10.13
N ILE A 223 -20.76 -6.04 9.42
CA ILE A 223 -19.94 -4.89 9.78
C ILE A 223 -20.31 -4.37 11.17
N ALA A 224 -21.59 -4.37 11.54
CA ALA A 224 -22.07 -3.97 12.87
C ALA A 224 -21.46 -4.79 14.02
N ASN A 225 -20.99 -6.01 13.76
CA ASN A 225 -20.34 -6.87 14.76
C ASN A 225 -18.84 -6.55 14.93
N LEU A 226 -18.28 -5.66 14.10
CA LEU A 226 -16.88 -5.20 14.20
C LEU A 226 -16.73 -4.11 15.26
N ILE A 227 -17.08 -4.42 16.51
CA ILE A 227 -17.23 -3.47 17.63
C ILE A 227 -15.95 -2.73 18.06
N ARG A 228 -14.79 -3.08 17.48
CA ARG A 228 -13.50 -2.42 17.73
C ARG A 228 -13.16 -1.34 16.71
N LEU A 229 -14.01 -1.14 15.70
CA LEU A 229 -13.83 -0.11 14.70
C LEU A 229 -13.74 1.28 15.34
N ARG A 230 -12.78 2.04 14.85
CA ARG A 230 -12.53 3.45 15.15
C ARG A 230 -12.75 4.31 13.93
N GLU A 231 -12.54 3.75 12.75
CA GLU A 231 -12.74 4.40 11.48
C GLU A 231 -13.43 3.44 10.51
N ILE A 232 -14.52 3.90 9.91
CA ILE A 232 -15.15 3.23 8.77
C ILE A 232 -15.36 4.25 7.66
N THR A 233 -15.03 3.85 6.44
CA THR A 233 -15.24 4.65 5.23
C THR A 233 -15.87 3.78 4.16
N PHE A 234 -17.01 4.24 3.67
CA PHE A 234 -17.64 3.74 2.46
C PHE A 234 -17.36 4.74 1.35
N PHE A 235 -16.58 4.35 0.34
CA PHE A 235 -16.19 5.19 -0.78
C PHE A 235 -16.83 4.68 -2.05
N GLU A 236 -17.74 5.44 -2.64
CA GLU A 236 -18.50 5.07 -3.82
C GLU A 236 -19.18 3.69 -3.69
N CYS A 237 -19.67 3.38 -2.48
CA CYS A 237 -20.54 2.23 -2.26
C CYS A 237 -22.00 2.60 -2.59
N LYS A 238 -22.78 1.63 -3.07
CA LYS A 238 -24.17 1.82 -3.49
C LYS A 238 -25.17 1.17 -2.53
N ASN A 239 -26.47 1.35 -2.84
CA ASN A 239 -27.64 0.84 -2.12
C ASN A 239 -27.89 1.46 -0.74
N PHE A 240 -27.34 2.63 -0.42
CA PHE A 240 -27.62 3.30 0.85
C PHE A 240 -29.10 3.74 1.01
N ASP A 241 -29.82 3.86 -0.10
CA ASP A 241 -31.27 4.09 -0.16
C ASP A 241 -32.10 2.86 0.24
N LYS A 242 -31.50 1.66 0.22
CA LYS A 242 -32.16 0.37 0.44
C LYS A 242 -31.69 -0.38 1.68
N ILE A 243 -30.61 0.07 2.32
CA ILE A 243 -30.03 -0.57 3.51
C ILE A 243 -30.27 0.28 4.76
N ASP A 244 -30.64 -0.39 5.84
CA ASP A 244 -30.70 0.19 7.18
C ASP A 244 -29.30 0.18 7.81
N LEU A 245 -28.81 1.38 8.13
CA LEU A 245 -27.56 1.57 8.87
C LEU A 245 -27.76 1.50 10.40
N GLY A 246 -28.98 1.35 10.90
CA GLY A 246 -29.34 1.17 12.30
C GLY A 246 -28.52 0.14 13.07
N PRO A 247 -28.15 -1.03 12.49
CA PRO A 247 -27.27 -2.01 13.15
C PRO A 247 -25.93 -1.41 13.59
N LEU A 248 -25.41 -0.40 12.88
CA LEU A 248 -24.12 0.23 13.20
C LEU A 248 -24.13 0.98 14.54
N ARG A 249 -25.30 1.21 15.17
CA ARG A 249 -25.43 1.79 16.52
C ARG A 249 -24.62 1.03 17.58
N LYS A 250 -24.23 -0.22 17.30
CA LYS A 250 -23.31 -1.03 18.14
C LYS A 250 -21.90 -0.43 18.28
N PHE A 251 -21.48 0.48 17.41
CA PHE A 251 -20.12 1.03 17.42
C PHE A 251 -19.87 2.05 18.54
N LYS A 252 -19.41 1.55 19.69
CA LYS A 252 -19.12 2.37 20.89
C LYS A 252 -17.83 3.20 20.81
N TYR A 253 -16.94 2.89 19.87
CA TYR A 253 -15.59 3.47 19.77
C TYR A 253 -15.30 4.19 18.45
N LEU A 254 -16.30 4.35 17.59
CA LEU A 254 -16.13 4.98 16.29
C LEU A 254 -15.81 6.47 16.46
N THR A 255 -14.74 6.90 15.78
CA THR A 255 -14.25 8.29 15.78
C THR A 255 -14.29 8.92 14.40
N VAL A 256 -14.32 8.10 13.35
CA VAL A 256 -14.40 8.55 11.96
C VAL A 256 -15.47 7.72 11.25
N PHE A 257 -16.48 8.40 10.73
CA PHE A 257 -17.50 7.82 9.87
C PHE A 257 -17.52 8.61 8.56
N LYS A 258 -17.35 7.92 7.44
CA LYS A 258 -17.39 8.56 6.13
C LYS A 258 -18.23 7.75 5.16
N VAL A 259 -19.09 8.45 4.44
CA VAL A 259 -19.76 7.96 3.24
C VAL A 259 -19.45 8.97 2.15
N ILE A 260 -18.73 8.56 1.13
CA ILE A 260 -18.23 9.45 0.08
C ILE A 260 -18.79 8.95 -1.23
N GLY A 261 -19.63 9.72 -1.91
CA GLY A 261 -20.11 9.41 -3.27
C GLY A 261 -19.25 10.06 -4.36
N ARG A 262 -19.68 9.91 -5.62
CA ARG A 262 -19.13 10.66 -6.76
C ARG A 262 -19.72 12.06 -6.81
N GLU A 263 -18.94 13.05 -7.24
CA GLU A 263 -19.36 14.46 -7.36
C GLU A 263 -20.52 14.72 -8.36
N TYR A 264 -20.93 13.73 -9.16
CA TYR A 264 -21.89 13.90 -10.26
C TYR A 264 -22.97 12.83 -10.37
N GLU A 265 -23.04 11.89 -9.42
CA GLU A 265 -24.16 10.94 -9.32
C GLU A 265 -25.02 11.34 -8.11
N PRO A 266 -26.36 11.21 -8.18
CA PRO A 266 -27.20 11.46 -7.01
C PRO A 266 -26.69 10.60 -5.86
N THR A 267 -26.21 11.26 -4.81
CA THR A 267 -25.62 10.57 -3.68
C THR A 267 -26.70 9.73 -3.02
N PRO A 268 -26.40 8.46 -2.65
CA PRO A 268 -27.42 7.56 -2.14
C PRO A 268 -27.81 7.89 -0.68
N ILE A 269 -27.24 8.95 -0.09
CA ILE A 269 -27.59 9.47 1.23
C ILE A 269 -27.79 10.99 1.14
N MET A 270 -29.04 11.43 1.06
CA MET A 270 -29.40 12.86 0.96
C MET A 270 -29.35 13.60 2.31
N GLU A 271 -29.35 12.87 3.43
CA GLU A 271 -29.40 13.41 4.79
C GLU A 271 -28.44 12.66 5.71
N ILE A 272 -27.98 13.29 6.80
CA ILE A 272 -27.13 12.62 7.78
C ILE A 272 -27.91 11.43 8.39
N PRO A 273 -27.44 10.16 8.24
CA PRO A 273 -28.17 9.00 8.72
C PRO A 273 -28.38 9.04 10.23
N GLU A 274 -29.56 8.64 10.72
CA GLU A 274 -29.89 8.70 12.15
C GLU A 274 -28.92 7.95 13.06
N VAL A 275 -28.30 6.89 12.54
CA VAL A 275 -27.29 6.11 13.29
C VAL A 275 -26.09 6.97 13.70
N VAL A 276 -25.77 8.03 12.94
CA VAL A 276 -24.65 8.93 13.25
C VAL A 276 -24.82 9.57 14.62
N TYR A 277 -26.05 9.91 15.02
CA TYR A 277 -26.34 10.49 16.34
C TYR A 277 -26.08 9.52 17.50
N SER A 278 -25.94 8.21 17.25
CA SER A 278 -25.55 7.23 18.27
C SER A 278 -24.04 7.16 18.51
N PHE A 279 -23.22 7.73 17.61
CA PHE A 279 -21.76 7.65 17.68
C PHE A 279 -21.18 8.69 18.65
N ASN A 280 -21.28 8.41 19.95
CA ASN A 280 -20.88 9.32 21.03
C ASN A 280 -19.39 9.72 21.05
N ARG A 281 -18.53 9.10 20.23
CA ARG A 281 -17.09 9.40 20.13
C ARG A 281 -16.68 9.95 18.76
N LEU A 282 -17.64 10.25 17.89
CA LEU A 282 -17.39 10.73 16.54
C LEU A 282 -16.64 12.06 16.59
N LYS A 283 -15.53 12.13 15.84
CA LYS A 283 -14.69 13.33 15.69
C LYS A 283 -14.68 13.86 14.26
N LYS A 284 -14.87 12.97 13.29
CA LYS A 284 -14.89 13.30 11.87
C LYS A 284 -16.08 12.60 11.23
N LEU A 285 -16.98 13.41 10.71
CA LEU A 285 -18.02 13.01 9.78
C LEU A 285 -17.64 13.59 8.42
N LYS A 286 -17.57 12.76 7.39
CA LYS A 286 -17.52 13.25 6.01
C LYS A 286 -18.61 12.56 5.21
N SER A 287 -19.60 13.34 4.83
CA SER A 287 -20.56 13.01 3.78
C SER A 287 -20.33 14.01 2.66
N HIS A 288 -19.85 13.52 1.52
CA HIS A 288 -19.91 14.30 0.28
C HIS A 288 -21.23 13.91 -0.39
N PHE A 289 -22.08 14.93 -0.54
CA PHE A 289 -23.41 14.89 -1.13
C PHE A 289 -23.35 15.24 -2.61
#